data_AF-A0A1C5JNI1-F1
#
_entry.id   AF-A0A1C5JNI1-F1
#
_cell.length_a   1.000
_cell.length_b   1.000
_cell.length_c   1.000
_cell.angle_alpha   90.00
_cell.angle_beta   90.00
_cell.angle_gamma   90.00
#
_symmetry.space_group_name_H-M   'P 1'
#
loop_
_entity.id
_entity.type
_entity.pdbx_description
1 polymer ?
#
loop_
_entity_poly.entity_id
_entity_poly.type
_entity_poly.pdbx_seq_one_letter_code
_entity_poly.pdbx_strand_id
1 'polypeptide(L)'
;MVRQGYLATLVVVGVLLAACSRQSHPERANPQPTSGTSGPVVPLAPTSLIGSWTIVDVADPGAGTILRLADRDLDLIGSRCGTLGGSWRASSDGTFLADIFTAATAAVEGIPGCAKASQETPGWLRRVTAYQFDRAGLPVLLDARAQPVARLIPGATPTPEPDKADDALEPPVLTDEARRALTPAVALPGRLVPVDRHRLTGRWVPLSGHRAAYVTFTADGEWHGSDGCNDESGRWITATSGTLLTTTRGTTLVFCADSVSVGGWLTTARRAGFDGHILVLLDAQGTETGRLLPAN
;
A
#
# COMPACT_ATOMS: atom_id res chain seq x y z
N MET A 1 -13.91 -75.33 -42.74
CA MET A 1 -15.34 -74.99 -42.66
C MET A 1 -15.49 -73.49 -42.86
N VAL A 2 -15.91 -73.07 -44.06
CA VAL A 2 -17.13 -72.28 -44.37
C VAL A 2 -17.06 -70.83 -43.82
N ARG A 3 -16.57 -69.86 -44.61
CA ARG A 3 -17.25 -68.98 -45.61
C ARG A 3 -18.10 -67.87 -44.98
N GLN A 4 -17.62 -66.62 -45.08
CA GLN A 4 -18.44 -65.41 -45.22
C GLN A 4 -17.71 -64.42 -46.15
N GLY A 5 -18.42 -63.91 -47.14
CA GLY A 5 -17.92 -62.92 -48.09
C GLY A 5 -19.02 -62.34 -48.98
N TYR A 6 -18.70 -61.16 -49.50
CA TYR A 6 -19.37 -60.25 -50.45
C TYR A 6 -20.29 -59.19 -49.82
N LEU A 7 -19.89 -57.90 -49.75
CA LEU A 7 -19.67 -56.86 -50.78
C LEU A 7 -20.97 -56.15 -51.22
N ALA A 8 -21.03 -54.82 -51.05
CA ALA A 8 -20.99 -53.85 -52.16
C ALA A 8 -21.18 -52.40 -51.68
N THR A 9 -20.30 -51.54 -52.17
CA THR A 9 -20.23 -50.07 -52.08
C THR A 9 -21.29 -49.41 -52.95
N LEU A 10 -21.76 -48.20 -52.60
CA LEU A 10 -21.83 -47.04 -53.52
C LEU A 10 -22.26 -45.74 -52.82
N VAL A 11 -21.48 -44.69 -53.10
CA VAL A 11 -21.67 -43.27 -52.80
C VAL A 11 -22.35 -42.61 -54.01
N VAL A 12 -23.18 -41.58 -53.81
CA VAL A 12 -23.15 -40.28 -54.54
C VAL A 12 -24.21 -39.29 -54.01
N VAL A 13 -23.77 -38.04 -54.04
CA VAL A 13 -24.29 -36.72 -53.63
C VAL A 13 -25.54 -36.26 -54.40
N GLY A 14 -26.39 -35.44 -53.75
CA GLY A 14 -27.41 -34.61 -54.41
C GLY A 14 -27.73 -33.33 -53.61
N VAL A 15 -27.42 -32.18 -54.22
CA VAL A 15 -27.57 -30.79 -53.71
C VAL A 15 -29.02 -30.32 -53.83
N LEU A 16 -29.54 -29.58 -52.83
CA LEU A 16 -30.76 -28.78 -52.96
C LEU A 16 -30.52 -27.36 -52.42
N LEU A 17 -30.69 -26.38 -53.31
CA LEU A 17 -30.67 -24.94 -53.05
C LEU A 17 -32.07 -24.48 -52.59
N ALA A 18 -32.17 -23.78 -51.48
CA ALA A 18 -33.33 -22.99 -51.10
C ALA A 18 -32.90 -21.63 -50.55
N ALA A 19 -33.47 -20.58 -51.12
CA ALA A 19 -33.18 -19.18 -50.88
C ALA A 19 -33.79 -18.69 -49.55
N CYS A 20 -33.02 -17.93 -48.76
CA CYS A 20 -33.56 -17.09 -47.70
C CYS A 20 -33.27 -15.62 -47.99
N SER A 21 -34.36 -14.86 -48.15
CA SER A 21 -34.45 -13.41 -48.25
C SER A 21 -33.76 -12.71 -47.09
N ARG A 22 -32.87 -11.75 -47.41
CA ARG A 22 -32.27 -10.83 -46.43
C ARG A 22 -33.34 -9.85 -45.93
N GLN A 23 -33.83 -10.08 -44.72
CA GLN A 23 -34.54 -9.06 -43.95
C GLN A 23 -33.51 -8.09 -43.36
N SER A 24 -33.61 -6.82 -43.73
CA SER A 24 -32.86 -5.71 -43.16
C SER A 24 -33.35 -5.48 -41.73
N HIS A 25 -32.63 -6.03 -40.75
CA HIS A 25 -32.81 -5.63 -39.36
C HIS A 25 -32.34 -4.17 -39.21
N PRO A 26 -33.08 -3.30 -38.50
CA PRO A 26 -32.53 -2.02 -38.07
C PRO A 26 -31.36 -2.32 -37.14
N GLU A 27 -30.19 -1.85 -37.54
CA GLU A 27 -28.96 -1.93 -36.78
C GLU A 27 -29.24 -1.38 -35.37
N ARG A 28 -29.25 -2.27 -34.37
CA ARG A 28 -29.12 -1.83 -32.98
C ARG A 28 -27.81 -1.09 -32.92
N ALA A 29 -27.88 0.23 -32.73
CA ALA A 29 -26.73 1.04 -32.39
C ALA A 29 -25.95 0.30 -31.31
N ASN A 30 -24.75 -0.13 -31.68
CA ASN A 30 -23.81 -0.75 -30.77
C ASN A 30 -23.68 0.21 -29.57
N PRO A 31 -23.92 -0.22 -28.31
CA PRO A 31 -23.66 0.67 -27.18
C PRO A 31 -22.17 1.00 -27.22
N GLN A 32 -21.89 2.22 -27.66
CA GLN A 32 -20.57 2.82 -27.60
C GLN A 32 -20.08 2.59 -26.17
N PRO A 33 -18.83 2.12 -25.96
CA PRO A 33 -18.26 2.16 -24.62
C PRO A 33 -18.39 3.61 -24.19
N THR A 34 -19.25 3.87 -23.21
CA THR A 34 -19.32 5.16 -22.54
C THR A 34 -17.91 5.39 -22.05
N SER A 35 -17.19 6.27 -22.75
CA SER A 35 -16.05 6.95 -22.20
C SER A 35 -16.59 7.61 -20.95
N GLY A 36 -16.43 6.91 -19.83
CA GLY A 36 -16.69 7.47 -18.52
C GLY A 36 -15.87 8.73 -18.50
N THR A 37 -16.54 9.87 -18.59
CA THR A 37 -15.93 11.14 -18.27
C THR A 37 -15.51 10.95 -16.83
N SER A 38 -14.23 10.68 -16.61
CA SER A 38 -13.60 10.78 -15.31
C SER A 38 -13.79 12.23 -14.91
N GLY A 39 -14.90 12.50 -14.24
CA GLY A 39 -15.09 13.74 -13.51
C GLY A 39 -13.86 13.94 -12.61
N PRO A 40 -13.54 15.19 -12.27
CA PRO A 40 -12.40 15.46 -11.40
C PRO A 40 -12.50 14.57 -10.16
N VAL A 41 -11.55 13.65 -10.00
CA VAL A 41 -11.44 12.81 -8.81
C VAL A 41 -11.18 13.77 -7.67
N VAL A 42 -12.18 13.94 -6.79
CA VAL A 42 -12.06 14.81 -5.64
C VAL A 42 -10.96 14.24 -4.75
N PRO A 43 -9.90 15.01 -4.46
CA PRO A 43 -8.84 14.54 -3.58
C PRO A 43 -9.41 14.21 -2.20
N LEU A 44 -9.03 13.06 -1.66
CA LEU A 44 -9.38 12.67 -0.30
C LEU A 44 -8.60 13.48 0.72
N ALA A 45 -9.19 13.67 1.91
CA ALA A 45 -8.57 14.36 3.03
C ALA A 45 -7.97 13.32 4.01
N PRO A 46 -6.69 12.93 3.86
CA PRO A 46 -6.08 11.94 4.76
C PRO A 46 -6.03 12.40 6.22
N THR A 47 -6.08 13.71 6.49
CA THR A 47 -6.18 14.25 7.86
C THR A 47 -7.42 13.79 8.60
N SER A 48 -8.50 13.41 7.88
CA SER A 48 -9.72 12.84 8.48
C SER A 48 -9.55 11.39 8.96
N LEU A 49 -8.40 10.75 8.71
CA LEU A 49 -8.06 9.45 9.29
C LEU A 49 -7.49 9.57 10.71
N ILE A 50 -7.06 10.76 11.14
CA ILE A 50 -6.54 10.95 12.50
C ILE A 50 -7.68 10.76 13.49
N GLY A 51 -7.47 9.87 14.45
CA GLY A 51 -8.47 9.54 15.46
C GLY A 51 -8.27 8.17 16.07
N SER A 52 -9.17 7.83 16.99
CA SER A 52 -9.27 6.51 17.62
C SER A 52 -10.52 5.80 17.10
N TRP A 53 -10.32 4.65 16.47
CA TRP A 53 -11.33 3.97 15.65
C TRP A 53 -11.60 2.55 16.15
N THR A 54 -12.87 2.19 16.32
CA THR A 54 -13.25 0.79 16.48
C THR A 54 -13.17 0.12 15.11
N ILE A 55 -12.44 -1.00 15.05
CA ILE A 55 -12.29 -1.81 13.85
C ILE A 55 -13.49 -2.74 13.75
N VAL A 56 -14.18 -2.72 12.61
CA VAL A 56 -15.22 -3.71 12.28
C VAL A 56 -14.96 -4.34 10.90
N ASP A 57 -15.68 -5.42 10.61
CA ASP A 57 -15.59 -6.23 9.38
C ASP A 57 -14.25 -6.98 9.19
N VAL A 58 -13.42 -7.08 10.23
CA VAL A 58 -12.20 -7.90 10.23
C VAL A 58 -12.46 -9.25 10.88
N ALA A 59 -12.49 -10.32 10.07
CA ALA A 59 -12.63 -11.69 10.54
C ALA A 59 -11.28 -12.29 11.00
N ASP A 60 -10.59 -11.62 11.92
CA ASP A 60 -9.34 -12.09 12.54
C ASP A 60 -9.37 -11.83 14.05
N PRO A 61 -9.39 -12.88 14.90
CA PRO A 61 -9.45 -12.73 16.35
C PRO A 61 -8.19 -12.08 16.95
N GLY A 62 -7.09 -11.98 16.21
CA GLY A 62 -5.87 -11.27 16.60
C GLY A 62 -5.77 -9.85 16.05
N ALA A 63 -6.81 -9.36 15.34
CA ALA A 63 -6.75 -8.13 14.58
C ALA A 63 -6.50 -6.86 15.40
N GLY A 64 -6.74 -6.89 16.71
CA GLY A 64 -6.98 -5.68 17.49
C GLY A 64 -8.43 -5.24 17.36
N THR A 65 -8.92 -4.49 18.34
CA THR A 65 -10.29 -3.95 18.37
C THR A 65 -10.30 -2.45 18.08
N ILE A 66 -9.17 -1.77 18.30
CA ILE A 66 -9.03 -0.33 18.13
C ILE A 66 -7.80 -0.03 17.29
N LEU A 67 -7.99 0.78 16.25
CA LEU A 67 -6.92 1.41 15.47
C LEU A 67 -6.82 2.88 15.87
N ARG A 68 -5.71 3.28 16.47
CA ARG A 68 -5.41 4.68 16.77
C ARG A 68 -4.43 5.20 15.73
N LEU A 69 -4.80 6.27 15.03
CA LEU A 69 -3.97 6.95 14.04
C LEU A 69 -3.71 8.37 14.55
N ALA A 70 -2.45 8.64 14.93
CA ALA A 70 -1.97 9.96 15.30
C ALA A 70 -1.06 10.52 14.18
N ASP A 71 -0.23 11.52 14.46
CA ASP A 71 0.59 12.25 13.48
C ASP A 71 1.26 11.35 12.42
N ARG A 72 2.14 10.46 12.85
CA ARG A 72 2.71 9.37 12.03
C ARG A 72 2.62 8.02 12.72
N ASP A 73 2.21 8.01 13.97
CA ASP A 73 2.16 6.83 14.81
C ASP A 73 0.83 6.11 14.64
N LEU A 74 0.92 4.79 14.70
CA LEU A 74 -0.20 3.88 14.65
C LEU A 74 -0.12 2.97 15.85
N ASP A 75 -1.22 2.87 16.60
CA ASP A 75 -1.39 1.87 17.65
C ASP A 75 -2.54 0.95 17.30
N LEU A 76 -2.31 -0.35 17.46
CA LEU A 76 -3.31 -1.39 17.34
C LEU A 76 -3.55 -2.01 18.71
N ILE A 77 -4.68 -1.65 19.32
CA ILE A 77 -4.99 -1.94 20.72
C ILE A 77 -6.03 -3.06 20.79
N GLY A 78 -5.94 -3.88 21.86
CA GLY A 78 -6.82 -5.04 22.05
C GLY A 78 -6.46 -6.23 21.16
N SER A 79 -5.22 -6.28 20.64
CA SER A 79 -4.72 -7.50 20.01
C SER A 79 -4.42 -8.54 21.09
N ARG A 80 -4.38 -9.82 20.70
CA ARG A 80 -3.99 -10.93 21.60
C ARG A 80 -2.57 -10.81 22.15
N CYS A 81 -1.75 -9.97 21.51
CA CYS A 81 -0.36 -9.69 21.90
C CYS A 81 -0.22 -8.33 22.59
N GLY A 82 -1.32 -7.79 23.12
CA GLY A 82 -1.39 -6.46 23.70
C GLY A 82 -1.45 -5.36 22.64
N THR A 83 -0.98 -4.17 23.01
CA THR A 83 -0.89 -3.04 22.10
C THR A 83 0.33 -3.19 21.19
N LEU A 84 0.08 -3.18 19.88
CA LEU A 84 1.11 -3.17 18.85
C LEU A 84 1.29 -1.75 18.32
N GLY A 85 2.54 -1.29 18.23
CA GLY A 85 2.89 0.05 17.77
C GLY A 85 3.59 0.03 16.41
N GLY A 86 3.50 1.16 15.73
CA GLY A 86 3.96 1.26 14.36
C GLY A 86 3.84 2.66 13.79
N SER A 87 3.95 2.76 12.47
CA SER A 87 3.72 4.00 11.74
C SER A 87 2.77 3.81 10.56
N TRP A 88 2.20 4.91 10.10
CA TRP A 88 1.29 4.90 8.96
C TRP A 88 1.46 6.13 8.08
N ARG A 89 0.97 6.01 6.85
CA ARG A 89 1.02 7.04 5.82
C ARG A 89 -0.24 6.97 4.97
N ALA A 90 -0.72 8.11 4.52
CA ALA A 90 -1.81 8.19 3.56
C ALA A 90 -1.60 9.33 2.56
N SER A 91 -2.29 9.23 1.44
CA SER A 91 -2.21 10.14 0.30
C SER A 91 -3.62 10.62 -0.09
N SER A 92 -3.72 11.79 -0.72
CA SER A 92 -5.00 12.34 -1.20
C SER A 92 -5.57 11.60 -2.42
N ASP A 93 -4.81 10.70 -3.03
CA ASP A 93 -5.30 9.77 -4.05
C ASP A 93 -5.95 8.50 -3.47
N GLY A 94 -6.01 8.38 -2.13
CA GLY A 94 -6.58 7.22 -1.46
C GLY A 94 -5.58 6.12 -1.13
N THR A 95 -4.28 6.28 -1.43
CA THR A 95 -3.27 5.29 -1.02
C THR A 95 -3.09 5.31 0.50
N PHE A 96 -2.98 4.12 1.11
CA PHE A 96 -2.74 3.93 2.54
C PHE A 96 -1.62 2.90 2.76
N LEU A 97 -0.76 3.17 3.74
CA LEU A 97 0.30 2.27 4.17
C LEU A 97 0.39 2.29 5.69
N ALA A 98 0.51 1.12 6.30
CA ALA A 98 0.73 0.97 7.75
C ALA A 98 1.81 -0.07 8.00
N ASP A 99 2.57 0.07 9.07
CA ASP A 99 3.64 -0.85 9.43
C ASP A 99 3.72 -1.00 10.95
N ILE A 100 3.57 -2.23 11.45
CA ILE A 100 3.75 -2.59 12.87
C ILE A 100 5.17 -3.14 13.05
N PHE A 101 5.87 -2.61 14.05
CA PHE A 101 7.25 -3.00 14.36
C PHE A 101 7.63 -2.82 15.83
N THR A 102 6.67 -2.46 16.70
CA THR A 102 6.86 -2.48 18.15
C THR A 102 5.69 -3.18 18.83
N ALA A 103 5.95 -3.70 20.04
CA ALA A 103 4.91 -4.08 21.00
C ALA A 103 5.44 -3.77 22.40
N ALA A 104 4.52 -3.52 23.35
CA ALA A 104 4.90 -3.44 24.76
C ALA A 104 5.51 -4.78 25.21
N THR A 105 6.75 -4.76 25.70
CA THR A 105 7.51 -5.97 26.08
C THR A 105 6.82 -6.79 27.16
N ALA A 106 6.18 -6.14 28.13
CA ALA A 106 5.39 -6.79 29.18
C ALA A 106 4.15 -7.53 28.65
N ALA A 107 3.64 -7.16 27.46
CA ALA A 107 2.43 -7.77 26.89
C ALA A 107 2.72 -9.01 26.02
N VAL A 108 3.98 -9.26 25.64
CA VAL A 108 4.35 -10.35 24.72
C VAL A 108 5.23 -11.43 25.35
N GLU A 109 5.80 -11.16 26.53
CA GLU A 109 6.62 -12.13 27.25
C GLU A 109 5.79 -13.34 27.70
N GLY A 110 6.23 -14.55 27.34
CA GLY A 110 5.53 -15.79 27.70
C GLY A 110 4.29 -16.14 26.87
N ILE A 111 3.87 -15.30 25.90
CA ILE A 111 2.73 -15.60 25.00
C ILE A 111 3.24 -16.18 23.67
N PRO A 112 2.93 -17.45 23.34
CA PRO A 112 3.39 -18.08 22.10
C PRO A 112 2.97 -17.30 20.85
N GLY A 113 3.96 -16.97 20.01
CA GLY A 113 3.74 -16.27 18.73
C GLY A 113 3.68 -14.74 18.81
N CYS A 114 3.70 -14.14 20.00
CA CYS A 114 3.64 -12.68 20.14
C CYS A 114 4.98 -11.96 19.94
N ALA A 115 6.11 -12.64 20.14
CA ALA A 115 7.43 -12.12 19.74
C ALA A 115 7.54 -11.83 18.24
N LYS A 116 6.78 -12.56 17.40
CA LYS A 116 6.71 -12.33 15.96
C LYS A 116 5.69 -11.23 15.60
N ALA A 117 4.59 -11.16 16.34
CA ALA A 117 3.55 -10.15 16.14
C ALA A 117 4.04 -8.72 16.43
N SER A 118 5.08 -8.56 17.26
CA SER A 118 5.73 -7.27 17.51
C SER A 118 6.67 -6.82 16.40
N GLN A 119 6.99 -7.70 15.44
CA GLN A 119 7.97 -7.44 14.36
C GLN A 119 7.32 -7.45 12.97
N GLU A 120 6.06 -7.85 12.87
CA GLU A 120 5.36 -8.00 11.60
C GLU A 120 4.00 -7.33 11.62
N THR A 121 3.70 -6.62 10.54
CA THR A 121 2.35 -6.11 10.29
C THR A 121 1.33 -7.25 10.19
N PRO A 122 0.25 -7.24 10.99
CA PRO A 122 -0.80 -8.25 10.94
C PRO A 122 -1.36 -8.44 9.53
N GLY A 123 -1.71 -9.69 9.19
CA GLY A 123 -2.08 -10.06 7.82
C GLY A 123 -3.24 -9.24 7.24
N TRP A 124 -4.22 -8.85 8.06
CA TRP A 124 -5.32 -7.98 7.60
C TRP A 124 -4.82 -6.58 7.24
N LEU A 125 -4.01 -5.96 8.10
CA LEU A 125 -3.47 -4.62 7.90
C LEU A 125 -2.43 -4.59 6.79
N ARG A 126 -1.68 -5.69 6.60
CA ARG A 126 -0.74 -5.87 5.49
C ARG A 126 -1.44 -5.84 4.13
N ARG A 127 -2.68 -6.35 4.04
CA ARG A 127 -3.50 -6.31 2.81
C ARG A 127 -4.06 -4.92 2.50
N VAL A 128 -4.17 -4.05 3.50
CA VAL A 128 -4.66 -2.68 3.28
C VAL A 128 -3.64 -1.92 2.44
N THR A 129 -4.11 -1.34 1.34
CA THR A 129 -3.30 -0.55 0.41
C THR A 129 -3.96 0.78 0.05
N ALA A 130 -5.23 0.94 0.37
CA ALA A 130 -6.00 2.13 0.09
C ALA A 130 -7.03 2.41 1.17
N TYR A 131 -7.59 3.62 1.15
CA TYR A 131 -8.71 4.04 1.97
C TYR A 131 -9.69 4.86 1.13
N GLN A 132 -10.92 4.91 1.58
CA GLN A 132 -11.94 5.82 1.08
C GLN A 132 -12.87 6.21 2.23
N PHE A 133 -13.77 7.16 1.99
CA PHE A 133 -14.88 7.44 2.89
C PHE A 133 -16.17 6.90 2.28
N ASP A 134 -17.00 6.26 3.10
CA ASP A 134 -18.34 5.85 2.66
C ASP A 134 -19.30 7.05 2.58
N ARG A 135 -20.57 6.79 2.28
CA ARG A 135 -21.59 7.85 2.15
C ARG A 135 -21.84 8.61 3.45
N ALA A 136 -21.55 8.02 4.60
CA ALA A 136 -21.65 8.65 5.91
C ALA A 136 -20.37 9.40 6.30
N GLY A 137 -19.33 9.37 5.45
CA GLY A 137 -18.03 9.96 5.73
C GLY A 137 -17.14 9.08 6.60
N LEU A 138 -17.49 7.81 6.82
CA LEU A 138 -16.71 6.91 7.65
C LEU A 138 -15.55 6.28 6.85
N PRO A 139 -14.34 6.18 7.43
CA PRO A 139 -13.23 5.54 6.73
C PRO A 139 -13.48 4.05 6.49
N VAL A 140 -13.17 3.61 5.28
CA VAL A 140 -13.14 2.20 4.87
C VAL A 140 -11.74 1.91 4.33
N LEU A 141 -11.06 0.96 4.94
CA LEU A 141 -9.75 0.47 4.52
C LEU A 141 -9.94 -0.62 3.48
N LEU A 142 -9.19 -0.54 2.38
CA LEU A 142 -9.37 -1.35 1.18
C LEU A 142 -8.10 -2.14 0.83
N ASP A 143 -8.29 -3.31 0.25
CA ASP A 143 -7.21 -4.07 -0.37
C ASP A 143 -6.87 -3.57 -1.78
N ALA A 144 -5.86 -4.20 -2.40
CA ALA A 144 -5.39 -3.86 -3.75
C ALA A 144 -6.43 -4.11 -4.86
N ARG A 145 -7.56 -4.77 -4.56
CA ARG A 145 -8.69 -5.01 -5.46
C ARG A 145 -9.88 -4.10 -5.12
N ALA A 146 -9.65 -3.06 -4.32
CA ALA A 146 -10.65 -2.15 -3.80
C ALA A 146 -11.77 -2.85 -2.99
N GLN A 147 -11.48 -4.02 -2.39
CA GLN A 147 -12.42 -4.70 -1.51
C GLN A 147 -12.26 -4.19 -0.07
N PRO A 148 -13.36 -3.97 0.67
CA PRO A 148 -13.30 -3.62 2.07
C PRO A 148 -12.55 -4.67 2.89
N VAL A 149 -11.55 -4.21 3.64
CA VAL A 149 -10.83 -5.02 4.64
C VAL A 149 -11.34 -4.70 6.04
N ALA A 150 -11.56 -3.42 6.33
CA ALA A 150 -12.03 -2.95 7.62
C ALA A 150 -12.85 -1.66 7.45
N ARG A 151 -13.82 -1.43 8.33
CA ARG A 151 -14.43 -0.12 8.53
C ARG A 151 -14.03 0.44 9.89
N LEU A 152 -13.91 1.77 9.94
CA LEU A 152 -13.47 2.50 11.12
C LEU A 152 -14.66 3.28 11.70
N ILE A 153 -15.10 2.90 12.89
CA ILE A 153 -16.16 3.61 13.62
C ILE A 153 -15.51 4.57 14.62
N PRO A 154 -15.84 5.87 14.61
CA PRO A 154 -15.18 6.86 15.46
C PRO A 154 -15.53 6.69 16.94
N GLY A 155 -14.65 7.19 17.81
CA GLY A 155 -14.93 7.33 19.24
C GLY A 155 -14.53 6.12 20.08
N ALA A 156 -13.58 5.30 19.60
CA ALA A 156 -13.04 4.23 20.41
C ALA A 156 -12.24 4.79 21.59
N THR A 157 -12.55 4.32 22.79
CA THR A 157 -11.81 4.65 24.01
C THR A 157 -11.01 3.43 24.45
N PRO A 158 -9.68 3.44 24.35
CA PRO A 158 -8.87 2.33 24.83
C PRO A 158 -9.03 2.14 26.33
N THR A 159 -9.13 0.89 26.79
CA THR A 159 -9.03 0.59 28.22
C THR A 159 -7.60 0.86 28.70
N PRO A 160 -7.39 1.48 29.87
CA PRO A 160 -6.06 1.61 30.47
C PRO A 160 -5.40 0.25 30.66
N GLU A 161 -4.18 0.10 30.15
CA GLU A 161 -3.29 -1.05 30.42
C GLU A 161 -2.17 -0.57 31.38
N PRO A 162 -1.66 -1.40 32.31
CA PRO A 162 -0.76 -0.96 33.39
C PRO A 162 0.51 -0.23 32.93
N ASP A 163 1.01 -0.57 31.74
CA ASP A 163 2.25 -0.03 31.18
C ASP A 163 1.99 1.01 30.07
N LYS A 164 0.75 1.47 29.92
CA LYS A 164 0.37 2.41 28.88
C LYS A 164 0.43 3.83 29.42
N ALA A 165 1.17 4.69 28.71
CA ALA A 165 1.19 6.11 29.00
C ALA A 165 -0.21 6.74 28.76
N ASP A 166 -0.57 7.70 29.61
CA ASP A 166 -1.90 8.33 29.61
C ASP A 166 -2.25 8.99 28.26
N ASP A 167 -1.26 9.47 27.52
CA ASP A 167 -1.38 10.09 26.20
C ASP A 167 -1.86 9.11 25.10
N ALA A 168 -1.61 7.82 25.26
CA ALA A 168 -2.09 6.78 24.36
C ALA A 168 -3.55 6.36 24.64
N LEU A 169 -4.15 6.91 25.70
CA LEU A 169 -5.58 6.78 26.04
C LEU A 169 -6.40 7.99 25.53
N GLU A 170 -5.75 9.14 25.35
CA GLU A 170 -6.39 10.33 24.81
C GLU A 170 -6.64 10.20 23.29
N PRO A 171 -7.79 10.68 22.79
CA PRO A 171 -8.05 10.76 21.35
C PRO A 171 -6.97 11.59 20.64
N PRO A 172 -6.37 11.09 19.55
CA PRO A 172 -5.42 11.87 18.76
C PRO A 172 -6.02 13.19 18.29
N VAL A 173 -5.23 14.27 18.39
CA VAL A 173 -5.59 15.60 17.89
C VAL A 173 -4.82 15.87 16.60
N LEU A 174 -5.45 16.54 15.63
CA LEU A 174 -4.79 16.99 14.41
C LEU A 174 -3.75 18.07 14.75
N THR A 175 -2.47 17.71 14.77
CA THR A 175 -1.36 18.63 14.98
C THR A 175 -0.91 19.32 13.68
N ASP A 176 -0.06 20.34 13.80
CA ASP A 176 0.61 20.95 12.66
C ASP A 176 1.59 20.00 11.97
N GLU A 177 2.21 19.10 12.74
CA GLU A 177 3.07 18.07 12.17
C GLU A 177 2.27 17.10 11.30
N ALA A 178 1.13 16.62 11.80
CA ALA A 178 0.23 15.76 11.02
C ALA A 178 -0.24 16.46 9.74
N ARG A 179 -0.61 17.74 9.82
CA ARG A 179 -1.03 18.52 8.66
C ARG A 179 0.09 18.62 7.61
N ARG A 180 1.35 18.82 8.03
CA ARG A 180 2.51 18.81 7.13
C ARG A 180 2.75 17.41 6.54
N ALA A 181 2.72 16.36 7.36
CA ALA A 181 3.00 14.98 6.95
C ALA A 181 1.99 14.44 5.92
N LEU A 182 0.75 14.92 5.99
CA LEU A 182 -0.40 14.53 5.15
C LEU A 182 -0.76 15.58 4.09
N THR A 183 0.07 16.62 3.92
CA THR A 183 -0.12 17.61 2.85
C THR A 183 -0.13 16.91 1.48
N PRO A 184 -1.14 17.18 0.62
CA PRO A 184 -1.18 16.64 -0.73
C PRO A 184 0.11 16.98 -1.50
N ALA A 185 0.72 15.95 -2.08
CA ALA A 185 1.94 16.15 -2.85
C ALA A 185 1.63 16.74 -4.23
N VAL A 186 2.47 17.68 -4.67
CA VAL A 186 2.42 18.22 -6.03
C VAL A 186 2.52 17.11 -7.08
N ALA A 187 2.05 17.40 -8.29
CA ALA A 187 2.14 16.46 -9.40
C ALA A 187 3.61 16.15 -9.73
N LEU A 188 3.86 14.91 -10.17
CA LEU A 188 5.18 14.52 -10.64
C LEU A 188 5.58 15.41 -11.84
N PRO A 189 6.79 15.99 -11.86
CA PRO A 189 7.25 16.76 -13.01
C PRO A 189 7.19 15.94 -14.31
N GLY A 190 6.62 16.50 -15.39
CA GLY A 190 6.34 15.76 -16.63
C GLY A 190 7.55 15.17 -17.38
N ARG A 191 8.78 15.52 -16.97
CA ARG A 191 10.02 14.91 -17.47
C ARG A 191 10.30 13.53 -16.85
N LEU A 192 9.69 13.23 -15.70
CA LEU A 192 9.89 11.99 -14.96
C LEU A 192 8.78 11.00 -15.32
N VAL A 193 9.16 9.75 -15.52
CA VAL A 193 8.20 8.66 -15.70
C VAL A 193 7.78 8.16 -14.31
N PRO A 194 6.49 8.13 -13.95
CA PRO A 194 6.03 7.57 -12.68
C PRO A 194 6.61 6.18 -12.39
N VAL A 195 7.02 5.93 -11.15
CA VAL A 195 7.46 4.58 -10.77
C VAL A 195 6.29 3.59 -10.79
N ASP A 196 6.53 2.39 -11.32
CA ASP A 196 5.67 1.24 -11.13
C ASP A 196 6.35 0.21 -10.23
N ARG A 197 5.55 -0.65 -9.59
CA ARG A 197 6.02 -1.61 -8.59
C ARG A 197 7.08 -2.57 -9.14
N HIS A 198 6.91 -3.03 -10.37
CA HIS A 198 7.82 -4.00 -10.97
C HIS A 198 9.19 -3.37 -11.23
N ARG A 199 9.24 -2.18 -11.84
CA ARG A 199 10.50 -1.49 -12.11
C ARG A 199 11.21 -0.99 -10.86
N LEU A 200 10.46 -0.63 -9.81
CA LEU A 200 11.04 -0.16 -8.56
C LEU A 200 11.63 -1.29 -7.71
N THR A 201 11.09 -2.51 -7.84
CA THR A 201 11.61 -3.70 -7.13
C THR A 201 13.04 -3.98 -7.57
N GLY A 202 13.93 -4.15 -6.61
CA GLY A 202 15.36 -4.34 -6.85
C GLY A 202 16.21 -3.47 -5.92
N ARG A 203 17.54 -3.59 -6.07
CA ARG A 203 18.53 -2.85 -5.29
C ARG A 203 18.93 -1.56 -6.02
N TRP A 204 19.06 -0.49 -5.24
CA TRP A 204 19.41 0.84 -5.67
C TRP A 204 20.51 1.40 -4.77
N VAL A 205 21.42 2.18 -5.35
CA VAL A 205 22.53 2.83 -4.64
C VAL A 205 22.45 4.35 -4.84
N PRO A 206 22.70 5.17 -3.80
CA PRO A 206 22.78 6.61 -3.95
C PRO A 206 23.79 7.02 -5.03
N LEU A 207 23.47 8.06 -5.79
CA LEU A 207 24.41 8.63 -6.78
C LEU A 207 25.68 9.20 -6.12
N SER A 208 25.58 9.63 -4.87
CA SER A 208 26.66 10.24 -4.10
C SER A 208 26.56 9.84 -2.62
N GLY A 209 27.71 9.85 -1.94
CA GLY A 209 27.84 9.55 -0.51
C GLY A 209 28.46 8.18 -0.24
N HIS A 210 28.20 7.60 0.94
CA HIS A 210 28.83 6.36 1.38
C HIS A 210 28.62 5.20 0.39
N ARG A 211 29.71 4.52 0.01
CA ARG A 211 29.68 3.44 -1.00
C ARG A 211 28.90 2.20 -0.57
N ALA A 212 28.76 2.00 0.73
CA ALA A 212 27.97 0.91 1.28
C ALA A 212 26.48 1.27 1.45
N ALA A 213 26.07 2.51 1.17
CA ALA A 213 24.66 2.91 1.28
C ALA A 213 23.83 2.31 0.15
N TYR A 214 22.61 1.88 0.46
CA TYR A 214 21.70 1.27 -0.52
C TYR A 214 20.26 1.26 -0.02
N VAL A 215 19.33 0.97 -0.94
CA VAL A 215 17.97 0.50 -0.65
C VAL A 215 17.62 -0.64 -1.59
N THR A 216 16.94 -1.65 -1.07
CA THR A 216 16.35 -2.75 -1.84
C THR A 216 14.86 -2.73 -1.59
N PHE A 217 14.07 -2.50 -2.63
CA PHE A 217 12.62 -2.67 -2.60
C PHE A 217 12.27 -4.10 -2.98
N THR A 218 11.52 -4.80 -2.12
CA THR A 218 11.09 -6.17 -2.38
C THR A 218 9.65 -6.21 -2.90
N ALA A 219 9.34 -7.22 -3.70
CA ALA A 219 8.05 -7.34 -4.39
C ALA A 219 6.85 -7.44 -3.43
N ASP A 220 7.06 -7.88 -2.18
CA ASP A 220 6.05 -7.99 -1.12
C ASP A 220 5.78 -6.66 -0.38
N GLY A 221 6.46 -5.58 -0.76
CA GLY A 221 6.21 -4.24 -0.20
C GLY A 221 7.03 -3.93 1.05
N GLU A 222 8.13 -4.65 1.28
CA GLU A 222 9.17 -4.28 2.24
C GLU A 222 10.32 -3.55 1.53
N TRP A 223 11.04 -2.72 2.26
CA TRP A 223 12.32 -2.20 1.82
C TRP A 223 13.35 -2.40 2.92
N HIS A 224 14.59 -2.64 2.50
CA HIS A 224 15.75 -2.77 3.38
C HIS A 224 16.86 -1.90 2.82
N GLY A 225 17.61 -1.22 3.66
CA GLY A 225 18.65 -0.32 3.22
C GLY A 225 19.73 -0.15 4.26
N SER A 226 20.71 0.66 3.89
CA SER A 226 21.72 1.15 4.82
C SER A 226 22.09 2.58 4.43
N ASP A 227 22.35 3.42 5.44
CA ASP A 227 22.98 4.74 5.26
C ASP A 227 24.50 4.65 5.05
N GLY A 228 25.06 3.43 5.12
CA GLY A 228 26.48 3.14 5.11
C GLY A 228 27.00 2.53 6.42
N CYS A 229 26.29 2.72 7.53
CA CYS A 229 26.67 2.24 8.86
C CYS A 229 25.54 1.61 9.66
N ASN A 230 24.32 2.07 9.43
CA ASN A 230 23.13 1.56 10.09
C ASN A 230 22.28 0.81 9.07
N ASP A 231 21.69 -0.29 9.51
CA ASP A 231 20.66 -0.96 8.73
C ASP A 231 19.33 -0.26 8.96
N GLU A 232 18.56 -0.13 7.90
CA GLU A 232 17.25 0.52 7.90
C GLU A 232 16.26 -0.35 7.17
N SER A 233 14.99 -0.28 7.56
CA SER A 233 13.93 -1.03 6.87
C SER A 233 12.57 -0.40 7.10
N GLY A 234 11.60 -0.86 6.34
CA GLY A 234 10.20 -0.54 6.53
C GLY A 234 9.36 -1.06 5.39
N ARG A 235 8.15 -0.53 5.25
CA ARG A 235 7.25 -0.89 4.17
C ARG A 235 7.21 0.20 3.11
N TRP A 236 6.81 -0.18 1.90
CA TRP A 236 6.56 0.75 0.81
C TRP A 236 5.34 0.34 -0.01
N ILE A 237 4.74 1.34 -0.65
CA ILE A 237 3.75 1.15 -1.70
C ILE A 237 3.87 2.27 -2.72
N THR A 238 3.60 1.93 -3.98
CA THR A 238 3.42 2.90 -5.06
C THR A 238 2.00 2.86 -5.60
N ALA A 239 1.52 4.00 -6.07
CA ALA A 239 0.23 4.17 -6.73
C ALA A 239 0.38 4.94 -8.04
N THR A 240 -0.74 5.19 -8.72
CA THR A 240 -0.75 5.94 -9.98
C THR A 240 -0.10 7.32 -9.83
N SER A 241 0.40 7.87 -10.93
CA SER A 241 1.03 9.21 -10.95
C SER A 241 2.28 9.35 -10.08
N GLY A 242 2.88 8.21 -9.70
CA GLY A 242 4.17 8.16 -9.00
C GLY A 242 4.05 8.41 -7.49
N THR A 243 2.86 8.28 -6.90
CA THR A 243 2.71 8.26 -5.44
C THR A 243 3.64 7.21 -4.85
N LEU A 244 4.47 7.60 -3.89
CA LEU A 244 5.31 6.70 -3.10
C LEU A 244 5.04 6.99 -1.63
N LEU A 245 4.61 5.97 -0.89
CA LEU A 245 4.56 6.02 0.57
C LEU A 245 5.53 5.00 1.13
N THR A 246 6.30 5.39 2.14
CA THR A 246 7.15 4.48 2.90
C THR A 246 7.00 4.71 4.40
N THR A 247 7.19 3.65 5.18
CA THR A 247 7.45 3.70 6.62
C THR A 247 8.94 3.44 6.85
N THR A 248 9.43 3.82 8.03
CA THR A 248 10.77 3.44 8.52
C THR A 248 10.61 2.90 9.92
N ARG A 249 11.20 1.73 10.17
CA ARG A 249 11.35 1.13 11.49
C ARG A 249 12.54 1.78 12.19
N GLY A 250 12.57 1.70 13.53
CA GLY A 250 13.70 2.23 14.30
C GLY A 250 15.05 1.67 13.84
N THR A 251 16.07 2.51 13.82
CA THR A 251 17.46 2.12 13.50
C THR A 251 18.40 2.48 14.64
N THR A 252 19.54 1.80 14.74
CA THR A 252 20.63 2.18 15.64
C THR A 252 21.24 3.48 15.11
N LEU A 253 21.67 4.39 16.00
CA LEU A 253 22.25 5.68 15.62
C LEU A 253 23.79 5.63 15.69
N VAL A 254 24.43 4.75 14.92
CA VAL A 254 25.89 4.76 14.77
C VAL A 254 26.27 5.91 13.83
N PHE A 255 27.15 6.79 14.31
CA PHE A 255 27.67 7.87 13.49
C PHE A 255 28.85 7.41 12.63
N CYS A 256 28.83 7.74 11.35
CA CYS A 256 29.92 7.55 10.42
C CYS A 256 30.07 8.74 9.48
N ALA A 257 31.31 9.00 9.06
CA ALA A 257 31.57 9.97 8.00
C ALA A 257 30.87 9.54 6.69
N ASP A 258 30.40 10.52 5.94
CA ASP A 258 29.79 10.35 4.61
C ASP A 258 28.47 9.54 4.57
N SER A 259 27.84 9.27 5.72
CA SER A 259 26.56 8.56 5.75
C SER A 259 25.48 9.28 4.94
N VAL A 260 24.59 8.50 4.33
CA VAL A 260 23.52 9.00 3.46
C VAL A 260 22.19 8.61 4.06
N SER A 261 21.34 9.58 4.42
CA SER A 261 20.06 9.29 5.07
C SER A 261 19.02 8.71 4.10
N VAL A 262 19.21 7.47 3.67
CA VAL A 262 18.35 6.78 2.70
C VAL A 262 16.93 6.64 3.25
N GLY A 263 16.73 6.20 4.49
CA GLY A 263 15.39 6.17 5.09
C GLY A 263 14.81 7.55 5.34
N GLY A 264 15.63 8.57 5.58
CA GLY A 264 15.18 9.97 5.62
C GLY A 264 14.63 10.43 4.27
N TRP A 265 15.31 10.07 3.17
CA TRP A 265 14.85 10.35 1.81
C TRP A 265 13.53 9.64 1.51
N LEU A 266 13.42 8.36 1.87
CA LEU A 266 12.22 7.55 1.65
C LEU A 266 11.03 8.07 2.46
N THR A 267 11.19 8.27 3.76
CA THR A 267 10.10 8.75 4.65
C THR A 267 9.61 10.15 4.30
N THR A 268 10.48 10.98 3.74
CA THR A 268 10.13 12.33 3.27
C THR A 268 9.50 12.29 1.88
N ALA A 269 9.86 11.32 1.04
CA ALA A 269 9.31 11.19 -0.30
C ALA A 269 7.77 11.02 -0.27
N ARG A 270 7.13 11.63 -1.26
CA ARG A 270 5.70 11.48 -1.58
C ARG A 270 5.47 11.14 -3.04
N ARG A 271 6.46 11.48 -3.88
CA ARG A 271 6.50 11.09 -5.28
C ARG A 271 7.82 10.40 -5.58
N ALA A 272 7.77 9.49 -6.54
CA ALA A 272 8.95 8.94 -7.16
C ALA A 272 8.74 8.83 -8.67
N GLY A 273 9.81 9.08 -9.41
CA GLY A 273 9.83 8.95 -10.86
C GLY A 273 11.19 8.53 -11.38
N PHE A 274 11.21 7.98 -12.58
CA PHE A 274 12.41 7.62 -13.30
C PHE A 274 12.83 8.74 -14.26
N ASP A 275 14.10 9.11 -14.18
CA ASP A 275 14.83 9.93 -15.13
C ASP A 275 15.77 9.00 -15.91
N GLY A 276 15.25 8.41 -17.00
CA GLY A 276 15.87 7.25 -17.64
C GLY A 276 15.94 6.04 -16.70
N HIS A 277 17.16 5.70 -16.25
CA HIS A 277 17.41 4.62 -15.28
C HIS A 277 17.59 5.13 -13.84
N ILE A 278 17.63 6.45 -13.62
CA ILE A 278 17.82 7.03 -12.29
C ILE A 278 16.47 7.10 -11.59
N LEU A 279 16.40 6.54 -10.37
CA LEU A 279 15.28 6.75 -9.47
C LEU A 279 15.42 8.12 -8.80
N VAL A 280 14.39 8.96 -8.93
CA VAL A 280 14.31 10.28 -8.32
C VAL A 280 13.19 10.27 -7.29
N LEU A 281 13.50 10.65 -6.05
CA LEU A 281 12.56 10.78 -4.94
C LEU A 281 12.26 12.27 -4.71
N LEU A 282 10.98 12.60 -4.51
CA LEU A 282 10.54 13.98 -4.28
C LEU A 282 9.62 14.07 -3.07
N ASP A 283 9.74 15.15 -2.30
CA ASP A 283 8.86 15.48 -1.18
C ASP A 283 7.46 15.94 -1.65
N ALA A 284 6.62 16.42 -0.70
CA ALA A 284 5.28 16.91 -1.01
C ALA A 284 5.28 18.18 -1.88
N GLN A 285 6.34 18.98 -1.82
CA GLN A 285 6.50 20.24 -2.55
C GLN A 285 7.18 20.05 -3.91
N GLY A 286 7.64 18.84 -4.21
CA GLY A 286 8.35 18.51 -5.44
C GLY A 286 9.86 18.76 -5.37
N THR A 287 10.39 19.02 -4.17
CA THR A 287 11.83 19.11 -3.92
C THR A 287 12.42 17.71 -3.96
N GLU A 288 13.56 17.57 -4.61
CA GLU A 288 14.28 16.30 -4.64
C GLU A 288 14.84 15.94 -3.27
N THR A 289 14.46 14.77 -2.76
CA THR A 289 15.00 14.22 -1.51
C THR A 289 16.16 13.28 -1.76
N GLY A 290 16.21 12.61 -2.92
CA GLY A 290 17.31 11.70 -3.26
C GLY A 290 17.30 11.21 -4.70
N ARG A 291 18.48 10.78 -5.16
CA ARG A 291 18.69 10.12 -6.45
C ARG A 291 19.49 8.83 -6.32
N LEU A 292 19.01 7.79 -6.98
CA LEU A 292 19.61 6.46 -6.91
C LEU A 292 19.74 5.81 -8.29
N LEU A 293 20.82 5.04 -8.46
CA LEU A 293 21.05 4.16 -9.60
C LEU A 293 20.66 2.73 -9.27
N PRO A 294 20.19 1.94 -10.24
CA PRO A 294 20.04 0.51 -10.04
C PRO A 294 21.42 -0.09 -9.74
N ALA A 295 21.50 -0.97 -8.74
CA ALA A 295 22.68 -1.79 -8.55
C ALA A 295 22.65 -2.91 -9.59
N ASN A 296 23.72 -3.03 -10.36
CA ASN A 296 23.92 -4.16 -11.28
C ASN A 296 24.13 -5.47 -10.52
#